data_AF-A0A7Y7HVT2-F1
#
_entry.id   AF-A0A7Y7HVT2-F1
#
_cell.length_a   1.000
_cell.length_b   1.000
_cell.length_c   1.000
_cell.angle_alpha   90.00
_cell.angle_beta   90.00
_cell.angle_gamma   90.00
#
_symmetry.space_group_name_H-M   'P 1'
#
loop_
_entity.id
_entity.type
_entity.pdbx_description
1 polymer ?
#
loop_
_entity_poly.entity_id
_entity_poly.type
_entity_poly.pdbx_seq_one_letter_code
_entity_poly.pdbx_strand_id
1 'polypeptide(L)'
;MRPEISPRDTSRRISWLLLAAGVCLHLTTALLGEGGAAFRLGLCAWSLAPYALLAWMLRRRGAGIALMAGALLMLLLDTIAWWSVFIAPSHSTDALNLLAAPLWNLVCIAPLSLAIEAWLARKRAAIV
;
A
#
# COMPACT_ATOMS: atom_id res chain seq x y z
N MET A 1 -30.74 -14.71 12.00
CA MET A 1 -30.48 -13.34 11.51
C MET A 1 -29.08 -13.32 10.90
N ARG A 2 -28.94 -13.07 9.59
CA ARG A 2 -27.61 -12.86 8.98
C ARG A 2 -27.19 -11.42 9.30
N PRO A 3 -25.99 -11.17 9.84
CA PRO A 3 -25.54 -9.80 10.05
C PRO A 3 -25.41 -9.10 8.69
N GLU A 4 -26.13 -8.00 8.49
CA GLU A 4 -25.93 -7.13 7.34
C GLU A 4 -24.54 -6.51 7.45
N ILE A 5 -23.62 -6.92 6.57
CA ILE A 5 -22.26 -6.39 6.56
C ILE A 5 -22.32 -5.01 5.91
N SER A 6 -21.97 -3.97 6.64
CA SER A 6 -21.94 -2.62 6.08
C SER A 6 -20.85 -2.53 4.99
N PRO A 7 -21.07 -1.79 3.89
CA PRO A 7 -20.05 -1.62 2.85
C PRO A 7 -18.70 -1.12 3.39
N ARG A 8 -18.71 -0.32 4.46
CA ARG A 8 -17.50 0.18 5.13
C ARG A 8 -16.72 -0.93 5.83
N ASP A 9 -17.40 -1.88 6.45
CA ASP A 9 -16.74 -3.03 7.08
C ASP A 9 -16.09 -3.95 6.06
N THR A 10 -16.74 -4.13 4.90
CA THR A 10 -16.15 -4.85 3.77
C THR A 10 -14.92 -4.14 3.23
N SER A 11 -15.00 -2.84 2.93
CA SER A 11 -13.85 -2.05 2.48
C SER A 11 -12.70 -2.09 3.49
N ARG A 12 -13.01 -2.08 4.78
CA ARG A 12 -11.99 -2.18 5.85
C ARG A 12 -11.25 -3.50 5.81
N ARG A 13 -11.99 -4.62 5.74
CA ARG A 13 -11.40 -5.96 5.67
C ARG A 13 -10.52 -6.09 4.42
N ILE A 14 -11.03 -5.68 3.27
CA ILE A 14 -10.27 -5.71 2.01
C ILE A 14 -9.00 -4.86 2.11
N SER A 15 -9.10 -3.64 2.65
CA SER A 15 -7.91 -2.78 2.81
C SER A 15 -6.84 -3.43 3.68
N TRP A 16 -7.22 -4.06 4.80
CA TRP A 16 -6.27 -4.79 5.65
C TRP A 16 -5.65 -6.00 4.96
N LEU A 17 -6.42 -6.74 4.16
CA LEU A 17 -5.90 -7.86 3.37
C LEU A 17 -4.89 -7.37 2.31
N LEU A 18 -5.18 -6.25 1.63
CA LEU A 18 -4.26 -5.63 0.68
C LEU A 18 -2.97 -5.16 1.36
N LEU A 19 -3.08 -4.55 2.55
CA LEU A 19 -1.91 -4.16 3.33
C LEU A 19 -1.08 -5.39 3.74
N ALA A 20 -1.73 -6.45 4.23
CA ALA A 20 -1.04 -7.68 4.60
C ALA A 20 -0.33 -8.32 3.39
N ALA A 21 -0.96 -8.33 2.22
CA ALA A 21 -0.34 -8.79 0.98
C ALA A 21 0.89 -7.96 0.60
N GLY A 22 0.83 -6.63 0.74
CA GLY A 22 1.98 -5.76 0.53
C GLY A 22 3.13 -6.01 1.52
N VAL A 23 2.82 -6.26 2.80
CA VAL A 23 3.83 -6.68 3.78
C VAL A 23 4.48 -7.98 3.35
N CYS A 24 3.69 -8.99 2.96
CA CYS A 24 4.23 -10.26 2.49
C CYS A 24 5.15 -10.08 1.28
N LEU A 25 4.75 -9.25 0.30
CA LEU A 25 5.57 -8.94 -0.87
C LEU A 25 6.92 -8.33 -0.48
N HIS A 26 6.95 -7.37 0.44
CA HIS A 26 8.21 -6.74 0.86
C HIS A 26 9.07 -7.63 1.75
N LEU A 27 8.46 -8.56 2.48
CA LEU A 27 9.20 -9.63 3.17
C LEU A 27 9.85 -10.59 2.16
N THR A 28 9.16 -10.97 1.07
CA THR A 28 9.79 -11.79 0.02
C THR A 28 10.92 -11.03 -0.68
N THR A 29 10.77 -9.73 -0.95
CA THR A 29 11.87 -8.88 -1.46
C THR A 29 13.09 -8.91 -0.54
N ALA A 30 12.90 -8.83 0.78
CA ALA A 30 14.01 -8.86 1.74
C ALA A 30 14.73 -10.22 1.79
N LEU A 31 13.99 -11.31 1.57
CA LEU A 31 14.52 -12.67 1.60
C LEU A 31 15.19 -13.09 0.29
N LEU A 32 14.61 -12.70 -0.85
CA LEU A 32 15.09 -13.05 -2.20
C LEU A 32 16.07 -12.03 -2.76
N GLY A 33 16.10 -10.82 -2.20
CA GLY A 33 16.99 -9.76 -2.65
C GLY A 33 18.46 -10.10 -2.47
N GLU A 34 19.25 -9.74 -3.46
CA GLU A 34 20.71 -9.77 -3.38
C GLU A 34 21.23 -8.53 -2.61
N GLY A 35 22.45 -8.64 -2.07
CA GLY A 35 23.10 -7.57 -1.32
C GLY A 35 23.16 -7.81 0.21
N GLY A 36 23.76 -6.86 0.91
CA GLY A 36 24.02 -6.96 2.34
C GLY A 36 22.73 -7.00 3.18
N ALA A 37 22.75 -7.75 4.29
CA ALA A 37 21.59 -7.89 5.18
C ALA A 37 21.02 -6.54 5.65
N ALA A 38 21.89 -5.59 6.00
CA ALA A 38 21.49 -4.24 6.40
C ALA A 38 20.75 -3.48 5.29
N PHE A 39 21.20 -3.59 4.04
CA PHE A 39 20.54 -2.98 2.88
C PHE A 39 19.17 -3.59 2.65
N ARG A 40 19.05 -4.93 2.67
CA ARG A 40 17.77 -5.61 2.47
C ARG A 40 16.74 -5.27 3.55
N LEU A 41 17.17 -5.20 4.82
CA LEU A 41 16.32 -4.79 5.93
C LEU A 41 15.91 -3.32 5.81
N GLY A 42 16.85 -2.44 5.44
CA GLY A 42 16.57 -1.02 5.20
C GLY A 42 15.58 -0.82 4.05
N LEU A 43 15.75 -1.56 2.96
CA LEU A 43 14.84 -1.56 1.82
C LEU A 43 13.45 -2.07 2.22
N CYS A 44 13.37 -3.16 2.99
CA CYS A 44 12.10 -3.66 3.49
C CYS A 44 11.39 -2.63 4.38
N ALA A 45 12.10 -2.04 5.34
CA ALA A 45 11.55 -1.00 6.21
C ALA A 45 11.09 0.23 5.43
N TRP A 46 11.87 0.66 4.43
CA TRP A 46 11.50 1.73 3.50
C TRP A 46 10.22 1.41 2.74
N SER A 47 10.14 0.21 2.16
CA SER A 47 8.98 -0.24 1.40
C SER A 47 7.71 -0.40 2.24
N LEU A 48 7.86 -0.67 3.53
CA LEU A 48 6.74 -0.76 4.48
C LEU A 48 6.22 0.60 4.95
N ALA A 49 6.99 1.68 4.82
CA ALA A 49 6.59 3.02 5.25
C ALA A 49 5.24 3.49 4.69
N PRO A 50 4.96 3.40 3.37
CA PRO A 50 3.66 3.82 2.85
C PRO A 50 2.51 2.94 3.36
N TYR A 51 2.72 1.64 3.57
CA TYR A 51 1.72 0.73 4.14
C TYR A 51 1.42 1.07 5.60
N ALA A 52 2.44 1.40 6.38
CA ALA A 52 2.29 1.83 7.77
C ALA A 52 1.49 3.14 7.86
N LEU A 53 1.75 4.08 6.95
CA LEU A 53 1.00 5.33 6.85
C LEU A 53 -0.49 5.07 6.56
N LEU A 54 -0.79 4.24 5.56
CA LEU A 54 -2.17 3.91 5.20
C LEU A 54 -2.87 3.10 6.30
N ALA A 55 -2.17 2.17 6.96
CA ALA A 55 -2.67 1.42 8.11
C ALA A 55 -3.05 2.32 9.29
N TRP A 56 -2.21 3.32 9.58
CA TRP A 56 -2.50 4.33 10.60
C TRP A 56 -3.76 5.14 10.26
N MET A 57 -3.95 5.50 8.99
CA MET A 57 -5.14 6.21 8.52
C MET A 57 -6.40 5.36 8.63
N LEU A 58 -6.35 4.10 8.20
CA LEU A 58 -7.43 3.12 8.33
C LEU A 58 -7.87 2.94 9.80
N ARG A 59 -6.92 3.01 10.74
CA ARG A 59 -7.22 3.00 12.18
C ARG A 59 -7.88 4.28 12.67
N ARG A 60 -7.43 5.45 12.22
CA ARG A 60 -7.91 6.77 12.70
C ARG A 60 -9.25 7.18 12.12
N ARG A 61 -9.50 6.93 10.83
CA ARG A 61 -10.65 7.47 10.09
C ARG A 61 -11.65 6.40 9.62
N GLY A 62 -11.36 5.13 9.89
CA GLY A 62 -12.10 4.00 9.31
C GLY A 62 -11.70 3.76 7.85
N ALA A 63 -12.35 2.79 7.21
CA ALA A 63 -12.09 2.47 5.81
C ALA A 63 -13.23 2.95 4.92
N GLY A 64 -12.90 3.89 4.03
CA GLY A 64 -13.73 4.18 2.88
C GLY A 64 -13.10 3.64 1.60
N ILE A 65 -13.84 3.82 0.51
CA ILE A 65 -13.49 3.26 -0.78
C ILE A 65 -12.20 3.85 -1.35
N ALA A 66 -11.84 5.08 -0.97
CA ALA A 66 -10.63 5.74 -1.46
C ALA A 66 -9.36 5.17 -0.80
N LEU A 67 -9.41 4.85 0.50
CA LEU A 67 -8.29 4.17 1.18
C LEU A 67 -8.11 2.74 0.65
N MET A 68 -9.20 2.04 0.36
CA MET A 68 -9.15 0.71 -0.27
C MET A 68 -8.52 0.77 -1.66
N ALA A 69 -8.95 1.73 -2.50
CA ALA A 69 -8.35 1.95 -3.82
C ALA A 69 -6.87 2.33 -3.73
N GLY A 70 -6.50 3.18 -2.75
CA GLY A 70 -5.11 3.50 -2.47
C GLY A 70 -4.27 2.28 -2.11
N ALA A 71 -4.75 1.42 -1.21
CA ALA A 71 -4.08 0.17 -0.84
C ALA A 71 -3.87 -0.75 -2.06
N LEU A 72 -4.88 -0.84 -2.94
CA LEU A 72 -4.81 -1.62 -4.17
C LEU A 72 -3.78 -1.04 -5.14
N LEU A 73 -3.81 0.27 -5.39
CA LEU A 73 -2.83 0.92 -6.26
C LEU A 73 -1.39 0.73 -5.76
N MET A 74 -1.18 0.87 -4.45
CA MET A 74 0.15 0.67 -3.85
C MET A 74 0.66 -0.75 -4.08
N LEU A 75 -0.20 -1.74 -3.81
CA LEU A 75 0.14 -3.15 -4.02
C LEU A 75 0.41 -3.46 -5.49
N LEU A 76 -0.40 -2.90 -6.41
CA LEU A 76 -0.19 -3.08 -7.85
C LEU A 76 1.16 -2.48 -8.29
N LEU A 77 1.47 -1.25 -7.88
CA LEU A 77 2.73 -0.61 -8.22
C LEU A 77 3.92 -1.41 -7.70
N ASP A 78 3.86 -1.86 -6.44
CA ASP A 78 4.92 -2.66 -5.85
C ASP A 78 5.04 -4.04 -6.50
N THR A 79 3.92 -4.66 -6.88
CA THR A 79 3.92 -5.95 -7.60
C THR A 79 4.55 -5.80 -8.99
N ILE A 80 4.26 -4.71 -9.70
CA ILE A 80 4.89 -4.41 -11.00
C ILE A 80 6.39 -4.20 -10.83
N ALA A 81 6.81 -3.43 -9.82
CA ALA A 81 8.22 -3.21 -9.52
C ALA A 81 8.94 -4.50 -9.10
N TRP A 82 8.27 -5.35 -8.32
CA TRP A 82 8.79 -6.65 -7.94
C TRP A 82 8.96 -7.57 -9.15
N TRP A 83 7.94 -7.64 -10.02
CA TRP A 83 7.97 -8.45 -11.23
C TRP A 83 9.08 -8.01 -12.19
N SER A 84 9.25 -6.70 -12.39
CA SER A 84 10.29 -6.16 -13.28
C SER A 84 11.70 -6.41 -12.77
N VAL A 85 11.89 -6.65 -11.46
CA VAL A 85 13.22 -6.92 -10.89
C VAL A 85 13.51 -8.41 -10.78
N PHE A 86 12.55 -9.21 -10.32
CA PHE A 86 12.80 -10.60 -9.96
C PHE A 86 12.38 -11.62 -11.02
N ILE A 87 11.47 -11.27 -11.92
CA ILE A 87 10.92 -12.23 -12.90
C ILE A 87 11.33 -11.89 -14.32
N ALA A 88 11.20 -10.63 -14.72
CA ALA A 88 11.48 -10.19 -16.08
C ALA A 88 12.36 -8.92 -16.11
N PRO A 89 13.60 -8.97 -15.58
CA PRO A 89 14.53 -7.86 -15.67
C PRO A 89 14.89 -7.54 -17.12
N SER A 90 14.70 -6.29 -17.51
CA SER A 90 15.00 -5.78 -18.85
C SER A 90 16.27 -4.92 -18.86
N HIS A 91 16.54 -4.22 -17.76
CA HIS A 91 17.65 -3.28 -17.62
C HIS A 91 18.34 -3.42 -16.26
N SER A 92 19.63 -3.10 -16.21
CA SER A 92 20.39 -3.08 -14.95
C SER A 92 19.87 -2.03 -13.95
N THR A 93 19.13 -1.03 -14.42
CA THR A 93 18.50 0.00 -13.60
C THR A 93 17.18 -0.45 -12.97
N ASP A 94 16.66 -1.63 -13.30
CA ASP A 94 15.36 -2.08 -12.79
C ASP A 94 15.34 -2.19 -11.26
N ALA A 95 16.47 -2.51 -10.64
CA ALA A 95 16.61 -2.54 -9.17
C ALA A 95 16.25 -1.20 -8.51
N LEU A 96 16.39 -0.06 -9.21
CA LEU A 96 15.97 1.25 -8.71
C LEU A 96 14.45 1.33 -8.53
N ASN A 97 13.68 0.50 -9.23
CA ASN A 97 12.23 0.45 -9.07
C ASN A 97 11.83 -0.01 -7.66
N LEU A 98 12.65 -0.83 -6.97
CA LEU A 98 12.41 -1.21 -5.58
C LEU A 98 12.49 -0.02 -4.61
N LEU A 99 13.20 1.05 -4.97
CA LEU A 99 13.26 2.29 -4.20
C LEU A 99 12.19 3.30 -4.67
N ALA A 100 12.00 3.39 -5.99
CA ALA A 100 11.10 4.36 -6.60
C ALA A 100 9.62 4.04 -6.36
N ALA A 101 9.20 2.77 -6.40
CA ALA A 101 7.80 2.39 -6.19
C ALA A 101 7.30 2.76 -4.77
N PRO A 102 8.02 2.42 -3.67
CA PRO A 102 7.67 2.90 -2.34
C PRO A 102 7.67 4.42 -2.20
N LEU A 103 8.60 5.11 -2.88
CA LEU A 103 8.64 6.57 -2.89
C LEU A 103 7.35 7.14 -3.49
N TRP A 104 6.95 6.67 -4.68
CA TRP A 104 5.69 7.07 -5.33
C TRP A 104 4.46 6.74 -4.48
N ASN A 105 4.47 5.57 -3.84
CA ASN A 105 3.43 5.18 -2.90
C ASN A 105 3.32 6.17 -1.72
N LEU A 106 4.46 6.59 -1.17
CA LEU A 106 4.53 7.47 -0.02
C LEU A 106 4.19 8.94 -0.35
N VAL A 107 4.67 9.46 -1.48
CA VAL A 107 4.54 10.89 -1.83
C VAL A 107 3.29 11.20 -2.66
N CYS A 108 2.73 10.21 -3.37
CA CYS A 108 1.56 10.42 -4.22
C CYS A 108 0.36 9.58 -3.75
N ILE A 109 0.45 8.25 -3.76
CA ILE A 109 -0.74 7.40 -3.64
C ILE A 109 -1.35 7.46 -2.22
N ALA A 110 -0.53 7.33 -1.19
CA ALA A 110 -0.99 7.43 0.21
C ALA A 110 -1.58 8.82 0.55
N PRO A 111 -0.91 9.96 0.26
CA PRO A 111 -1.49 11.27 0.56
C PRO A 111 -2.71 11.59 -0.31
N LEU A 112 -2.74 11.16 -1.57
CA LEU A 112 -3.89 11.38 -2.44
C LEU A 112 -5.12 10.59 -1.96
N SER A 113 -4.95 9.31 -1.64
CA SER A 113 -6.04 8.49 -1.09
C SER A 113 -6.59 9.06 0.22
N LEU A 114 -5.71 9.58 1.09
CA LEU A 114 -6.11 10.32 2.28
C LEU A 114 -6.92 11.58 1.95
N ALA A 115 -6.43 12.41 1.03
CA ALA A 115 -7.05 13.67 0.68
C ALA A 115 -8.47 13.45 0.12
N ILE A 116 -8.61 12.45 -0.77
CA ILE A 116 -9.89 12.06 -1.34
C ILE A 116 -10.83 11.54 -0.24
N GLU A 117 -10.37 10.63 0.62
CA GLU A 117 -11.20 10.11 1.71
C GLU A 117 -11.64 11.23 2.67
N ALA A 118 -10.75 12.15 3.01
CA ALA A 118 -11.06 13.30 3.85
C ALA A 118 -12.11 14.22 3.21
N TRP A 119 -12.00 14.45 1.90
CA TRP A 119 -12.96 15.26 1.15
C TRP A 119 -14.33 14.58 1.08
N LEU A 120 -14.38 13.28 0.79
CA LEU A 120 -15.61 12.48 0.79
C LEU A 120 -16.27 12.45 2.17
N ALA A 121 -15.50 12.34 3.25
CA ALA A 121 -16.02 12.37 4.60
C ALA A 121 -16.66 13.73 4.93
N ARG A 122 -16.02 14.85 4.56
CA ARG A 122 -16.61 16.20 4.73
C ARG A 122 -17.89 16.37 3.93
N LYS A 123 -17.92 15.89 2.68
CA LYS A 123 -19.12 15.96 1.82
C LYS A 123 -20.28 15.18 2.43
N ARG A 124 -20.04 14.02 3.02
CA ARG A 124 -21.08 13.23 3.70
C ARG A 124 -21.62 13.93 4.95
N ALA A 125 -20.74 14.58 5.73
CA ALA A 125 -21.13 15.29 6.94
C ALA A 125 -21.93 16.58 6.66
N ALA A 126 -21.79 17.18 5.48
CA ALA A 126 -22.52 18.39 5.09
C ALA A 126 -23.94 18.11 4.54
N ILE A 127 -24.30 16.84 4.31
CA ILE A 127 -25.59 16.42 3.75
C ILE A 127 -26.52 15.86 4.86
N VAL A 128 -25.97 15.59 6.05
CA VAL A 128 -26.70 15.14 7.25
C VAL A 128 -26.95 16.33 8.15
#